data_AF-A0A023GF59-F1
#
_entry.id   AF-A0A023GF59-F1
#
_cell.length_a   1.000
_cell.length_b   1.000
_cell.length_c   1.000
_cell.angle_alpha   90.00
_cell.angle_beta   90.00
_cell.angle_gamma   90.00
#
_symmetry.space_group_name_H-M   'P 1'
#
loop_
_entity.id
_entity.type
_entity.pdbx_description
1 polymer ?
#
loop_
_entity_poly.entity_id
_entity_poly.type
_entity_poly.pdbx_seq_one_letter_code
_entity_poly.pdbx_strand_id
1 'polypeptide(L)'
;CGAGPRWTTPCLSGEGDQLGLSKALALNWVKLDKERGTVLPTHPEPPLDTVQASLCQVRDGHAHLLDEGQRQDLKRRKLLRQVVVKSYRLEKGEHFATQLSKPETDLTAELLASGAWRQRPFKAYNFAALGQPTDGGHLHPLLQVRSEVRQIFLEMGFTEMSTSRYVESAFWNFDALFQPQQHPARDAHDTFFLKEPRECRQLPEPEYVEAVRRVHAEGGHGSLGYQGPWLESEARKNLLRTHTTAVSARMLHALAAQQPFQPCKLFSIDRVFRNETLDATHLAEFCQVEGLVADRGLTLGHLQALIGGFFARLGMERVRFKPAYNPYTEPSMEVFAFHPGLDRWVEVGNSGLFRPEMLLPMGLPPDVRCIAWGLSLERPTMIKCGLNNIRDLVGPRVDLDMVYRNPLCRFVR
;
A
#
# COMPACT_ATOMS: atom_id res chain seq x y z
N CYS A 1 -10.24 74.56 -35.48
CA CYS A 1 -9.61 73.97 -34.27
C CYS A 1 -10.56 74.14 -33.10
N GLY A 2 -11.34 73.10 -32.76
CA GLY A 2 -12.26 73.11 -31.61
C GLY A 2 -12.41 71.68 -31.12
N ALA A 3 -11.84 71.39 -29.96
CA ALA A 3 -11.71 70.06 -29.40
C ALA A 3 -13.05 69.51 -28.91
N GLY A 4 -13.49 68.37 -29.46
CA GLY A 4 -14.50 67.53 -28.81
C GLY A 4 -13.92 66.86 -27.55
N PRO A 5 -14.74 66.52 -26.56
CA PRO A 5 -14.26 65.96 -25.29
C PRO A 5 -13.59 64.60 -25.55
N ARG A 6 -12.26 64.58 -25.42
CA ARG A 6 -11.47 63.36 -25.40
C ARG A 6 -11.55 62.80 -23.99
N TRP A 7 -12.21 61.65 -23.83
CA TRP A 7 -12.11 60.85 -22.61
C TRP A 7 -10.72 60.22 -22.57
N THR A 8 -9.73 60.96 -22.09
CA THR A 8 -8.42 60.40 -21.74
C THR A 8 -8.63 59.41 -20.62
N THR A 9 -8.28 58.14 -20.85
CA THR A 9 -8.32 57.02 -19.90
C THR A 9 -7.84 57.43 -18.52
N PRO A 10 -8.72 57.50 -17.50
CA PRO A 10 -8.29 57.20 -16.16
C PRO A 10 -8.26 55.67 -16.04
N CYS A 11 -7.15 55.18 -15.51
CA CYS A 11 -6.89 53.80 -15.11
C CYS A 11 -8.17 53.02 -14.74
N LEU A 12 -8.70 52.19 -15.65
CA LEU A 12 -9.73 51.19 -15.32
C LEU A 12 -9.03 50.03 -14.57
N SER A 13 -8.63 50.29 -13.33
CA SER A 13 -7.86 49.36 -12.49
C SER A 13 -8.70 48.68 -11.42
N GLY A 14 -9.98 49.04 -11.27
CA GLY A 14 -10.91 48.37 -10.35
C GLY A 14 -11.61 47.16 -10.99
N GLU A 15 -11.91 46.12 -10.20
CA GLU A 15 -12.66 44.94 -10.67
C GLU A 15 -14.04 45.32 -11.27
N GLY A 16 -14.70 46.35 -10.72
CA GLY A 16 -15.97 46.86 -11.23
C GLY A 16 -15.86 47.50 -12.62
N ASP A 17 -14.75 48.18 -12.88
CA ASP A 17 -14.48 48.86 -14.15
C ASP A 17 -14.20 47.86 -15.27
N GLN A 18 -13.49 46.77 -14.98
CA GLN A 18 -13.25 45.68 -15.92
C GLN A 18 -14.55 44.95 -16.28
N LEU A 19 -15.43 44.71 -15.31
CA LEU A 19 -16.74 44.10 -15.55
C LEU A 19 -17.65 45.01 -16.40
N GLY A 20 -17.66 46.32 -16.10
CA GLY A 20 -18.38 47.32 -16.87
C GLY A 20 -17.90 47.43 -18.31
N LEU A 21 -16.57 47.48 -18.53
CA LEU A 21 -15.97 47.54 -19.87
C LEU A 21 -16.31 46.31 -20.72
N SER A 22 -16.24 45.10 -20.14
CA SER A 22 -16.59 43.85 -20.83
C SER A 22 -18.05 43.86 -21.31
N LYS A 23 -18.98 44.37 -20.49
CA LYS A 23 -20.39 44.48 -20.86
C LYS A 23 -20.67 45.60 -21.87
N ALA A 24 -20.00 46.73 -21.74
CA ALA A 24 -20.11 47.83 -22.71
C ALA A 24 -19.61 47.42 -24.10
N LEU A 25 -18.56 46.60 -24.17
CA LEU A 25 -18.07 45.99 -25.42
C LEU A 25 -19.09 44.99 -26.00
N ALA A 26 -19.65 44.11 -25.18
CA ALA A 26 -20.65 43.12 -25.60
C ALA A 26 -21.95 43.75 -26.13
N LEU A 27 -22.33 44.92 -25.59
CA LEU A 27 -23.50 45.69 -26.02
C LEU A 27 -23.19 46.70 -27.14
N ASN A 28 -21.97 46.68 -27.68
CA ASN A 28 -21.48 47.61 -28.71
C ASN A 28 -21.52 49.11 -28.31
N TRP A 29 -21.58 49.44 -27.02
CA TRP A 29 -21.58 50.83 -26.56
C TRP A 29 -20.22 51.50 -26.75
N VAL A 30 -19.15 50.71 -26.68
CA VAL A 30 -17.77 51.16 -26.87
C VAL A 30 -16.99 50.20 -27.78
N LYS A 31 -15.91 50.70 -28.39
CA LYS A 31 -14.93 49.94 -29.18
C LYS A 31 -13.52 50.22 -28.69
N LEU A 32 -12.65 49.21 -28.78
CA LEU A 32 -11.23 49.33 -28.45
C LEU A 32 -10.44 49.74 -29.68
N ASP A 33 -9.78 50.89 -29.60
CA ASP A 33 -8.78 51.32 -30.56
C ASP A 33 -7.44 50.66 -30.22
N LYS A 34 -7.04 49.66 -31.03
CA LYS A 34 -5.84 48.84 -30.80
C LYS A 34 -4.53 49.61 -31.07
N GLU A 35 -4.55 50.69 -31.83
CA GLU A 35 -3.34 51.47 -32.14
C GLU A 35 -2.96 52.41 -31.00
N ARG A 36 -3.97 52.92 -30.27
CA ARG A 36 -3.78 53.91 -29.19
C ARG A 36 -4.06 53.36 -27.79
N GLY A 37 -4.59 52.14 -27.68
CA GLY A 37 -4.95 51.53 -26.40
C GLY A 37 -6.13 52.23 -25.70
N THR A 38 -6.95 52.97 -26.45
CA THR A 38 -8.05 53.79 -25.91
C THR A 38 -9.43 53.19 -26.21
N VAL A 39 -10.40 53.42 -25.32
CA VAL A 39 -11.79 53.01 -25.49
C VAL A 39 -12.58 54.18 -26.08
N LEU A 40 -13.25 53.97 -27.21
CA LEU A 40 -14.03 54.99 -27.93
C LEU A 40 -15.53 54.65 -27.91
N PRO A 41 -16.43 55.63 -27.73
CA PRO A 41 -17.87 55.38 -27.83
C PRO A 41 -18.28 55.07 -29.28
N THR A 42 -19.18 54.11 -29.46
CA THR A 42 -19.67 53.72 -30.80
C THR A 42 -20.77 54.65 -31.31
N HIS A 43 -21.47 55.35 -30.42
CA HIS A 43 -22.59 56.24 -30.71
C HIS A 43 -22.38 57.63 -30.08
N PRO A 44 -22.91 58.71 -30.69
CA PRO A 44 -22.75 60.08 -30.19
C PRO A 44 -23.60 60.39 -28.95
N GLU A 45 -24.69 59.64 -28.73
CA GLU A 45 -25.56 59.78 -27.56
C GLU A 45 -25.27 58.69 -26.51
N PRO A 46 -25.38 59.00 -25.21
CA PRO A 46 -25.17 58.03 -24.15
C PRO A 46 -26.23 56.92 -24.21
N PRO A 47 -25.85 55.64 -24.07
CA PRO A 47 -26.80 54.54 -24.08
C PRO A 47 -27.71 54.58 -22.84
N LEU A 48 -28.95 54.12 -23.00
CA LEU A 48 -29.90 54.01 -21.91
C LEU A 48 -29.56 52.81 -21.00
N ASP A 49 -29.37 53.05 -19.70
CA ASP A 49 -29.10 51.99 -18.72
C ASP A 49 -30.39 51.28 -18.30
N THR A 50 -30.75 50.26 -19.07
CA THR A 50 -31.91 49.42 -18.81
C THR A 50 -31.75 48.57 -17.54
N VAL A 51 -30.52 48.24 -17.14
CA VAL A 51 -30.23 47.41 -15.95
C VAL A 51 -30.52 48.21 -14.68
N GLN A 52 -30.04 49.44 -14.61
CA GLN A 52 -30.32 50.35 -13.50
C GLN A 52 -31.82 50.64 -13.38
N ALA A 53 -32.48 50.95 -14.51
CA ALA A 53 -33.94 51.17 -14.52
C ALA A 53 -34.72 49.97 -13.97
N SER A 54 -34.33 48.75 -14.35
CA SER A 54 -34.94 47.50 -13.89
C SER A 54 -34.74 47.28 -12.38
N LEU A 55 -33.56 47.60 -11.85
CA LEU A 55 -33.27 47.48 -10.42
C LEU A 55 -33.99 48.53 -9.57
N CYS A 56 -34.15 49.75 -10.08
CA CYS A 56 -34.95 50.79 -9.43
C CYS A 56 -36.42 50.35 -9.32
N GLN A 57 -37.00 49.78 -10.37
CA GLN A 57 -38.37 49.24 -10.33
C GLN A 57 -38.53 48.13 -9.28
N VAL A 58 -37.53 47.25 -9.13
CA VAL A 58 -37.54 46.20 -8.11
C VAL A 58 -37.50 46.81 -6.71
N ARG A 59 -36.64 47.80 -6.48
CA ARG A 59 -36.52 48.49 -5.18
C ARG A 59 -37.82 49.18 -4.78
N ASP A 60 -38.53 49.73 -5.75
CA ASP A 60 -39.79 50.44 -5.53
C ASP A 60 -41.00 49.47 -5.39
N GLY A 61 -40.76 48.16 -5.29
CA GLY A 61 -41.79 47.15 -5.01
C GLY A 61 -42.48 46.58 -6.26
N HIS A 62 -42.07 47.01 -7.46
CA HIS A 62 -42.67 46.62 -8.73
C HIS A 62 -41.97 45.45 -9.42
N ALA A 63 -41.34 44.56 -8.65
CA ALA A 63 -40.57 43.43 -9.17
C ALA A 63 -41.37 42.45 -10.06
N HIS A 64 -42.70 42.45 -9.97
CA HIS A 64 -43.59 41.64 -10.81
C HIS A 64 -43.70 42.13 -12.26
N LEU A 65 -43.35 43.40 -12.54
CA LEU A 65 -43.40 44.00 -13.88
C LEU A 65 -42.20 43.63 -14.76
N LEU A 66 -41.13 43.08 -14.18
CA LEU A 66 -39.99 42.56 -14.95
C LEU A 66 -40.38 41.26 -15.67
N ASP A 67 -39.91 41.08 -16.91
CA ASP A 67 -40.09 39.82 -17.61
C ASP A 67 -39.28 38.67 -16.97
N GLU A 68 -39.64 37.43 -17.25
CA GLU A 68 -38.97 36.26 -16.64
C GLU A 68 -37.50 36.12 -17.09
N GLY A 69 -37.17 36.52 -18.32
CA GLY A 69 -35.80 36.52 -18.84
C GLY A 69 -34.89 37.55 -18.16
N GLN A 70 -35.40 38.76 -17.93
CA GLN A 70 -34.76 39.84 -17.17
C GLN A 70 -34.51 39.41 -15.72
N ARG A 71 -35.50 38.78 -15.07
CA ARG A 71 -35.35 38.26 -13.71
C ARG A 71 -34.25 37.19 -13.62
N GLN A 72 -34.19 36.28 -14.59
CA GLN A 72 -33.15 35.24 -14.62
C GLN A 72 -31.76 35.80 -14.91
N ASP A 73 -31.62 36.77 -15.83
CA ASP A 73 -30.33 37.44 -16.08
C ASP A 73 -29.84 38.19 -14.83
N LEU A 74 -30.70 38.97 -14.18
CA LEU A 74 -30.35 39.72 -12.97
C LEU A 74 -29.99 38.79 -11.79
N LYS A 75 -30.69 37.66 -11.64
CA LYS A 75 -30.34 36.60 -10.66
C LYS A 75 -28.98 35.99 -10.96
N ARG A 76 -28.72 35.61 -12.22
CA ARG A 76 -27.43 35.04 -12.66
C ARG A 76 -26.27 36.01 -12.44
N ARG A 77 -26.52 37.31 -12.63
CA ARG A 77 -25.56 38.40 -12.39
C ARG A 77 -25.43 38.79 -10.92
N LYS A 78 -26.11 38.10 -9.99
CA LYS A 78 -26.11 38.38 -8.55
C LYS A 78 -26.63 39.77 -8.17
N LEU A 79 -27.40 40.43 -9.04
CA LEU A 79 -28.01 41.74 -8.82
C LEU A 79 -29.40 41.65 -8.16
N LEU A 80 -30.01 40.46 -8.19
CA LEU A 80 -31.31 40.17 -7.60
C LEU A 80 -31.26 38.85 -6.83
N ARG A 81 -31.78 38.82 -5.61
CA ARG A 81 -31.93 37.60 -4.81
C ARG A 81 -33.39 37.41 -4.41
N GLN A 82 -33.94 36.24 -4.71
CA GLN A 82 -35.27 35.87 -4.25
C GLN A 82 -35.19 35.35 -2.80
N VAL A 83 -35.98 35.95 -1.91
CA VAL A 83 -36.13 35.50 -0.53
C VAL A 83 -37.46 34.77 -0.42
N VAL A 84 -37.41 33.48 -0.08
CA VAL A 84 -38.61 32.66 0.14
C VAL A 84 -38.87 32.61 1.64
N VAL A 85 -39.93 33.28 2.09
CA VAL A 85 -40.42 33.17 3.46
C VAL A 85 -41.43 32.03 3.50
N LYS A 86 -41.09 30.95 4.20
CA LYS A 86 -42.00 29.82 4.42
C LYS A 86 -42.76 30.05 5.72
N SER A 87 -44.08 30.13 5.65
CA SER A 87 -44.95 30.12 6.81
C SER A 87 -45.70 28.79 6.88
N TYR A 88 -45.92 28.28 8.09
CA TYR A 88 -46.72 27.09 8.34
C TYR A 88 -47.97 27.49 9.09
N ARG A 89 -49.13 27.05 8.60
CA ARG A 89 -50.38 27.05 9.36
C ARG A 89 -50.54 25.65 9.95
N LEU A 90 -50.53 25.57 11.28
CA LEU A 90 -50.70 24.32 12.01
C LEU A 90 -52.18 24.14 12.34
N GLU A 91 -52.74 23.00 11.97
CA GLU A 91 -54.11 22.61 12.27
C GLU A 91 -54.10 21.25 13.00
N LYS A 92 -55.14 20.98 13.79
CA LYS A 92 -55.26 19.70 14.50
C LYS A 92 -55.63 18.61 13.49
N GLY A 93 -54.73 17.67 13.25
CA GLY A 93 -55.00 16.48 12.43
C GLY A 93 -55.77 15.40 13.20
N GLU A 94 -56.15 14.31 12.52
CA GLU A 94 -56.91 13.18 13.09
C GLU A 94 -56.21 12.48 14.26
N HIS A 95 -54.88 12.55 14.33
CA HIS A 95 -54.07 11.98 15.40
C HIS A 95 -53.62 13.02 16.45
N PHE A 96 -54.30 14.18 16.54
CA PHE A 96 -54.00 15.17 17.55
C PHE A 96 -54.37 14.65 18.95
N ALA A 97 -53.35 14.41 19.78
CA ALA A 97 -53.50 14.02 21.17
C ALA A 97 -52.77 14.99 22.10
N THR A 98 -53.36 15.29 23.25
CA THR A 98 -52.75 16.14 24.29
C THR A 98 -51.71 15.40 25.14
N GLN A 99 -51.68 14.07 25.05
CA GLN A 99 -50.68 13.21 25.69
C GLN A 99 -49.97 12.40 24.61
N LEU A 100 -48.64 12.50 24.60
CA LEU A 100 -47.80 11.75 23.67
C LEU A 100 -47.64 10.31 24.18
N SER A 101 -48.43 9.37 23.65
CA SER A 101 -48.21 7.95 23.92
C SER A 101 -46.93 7.52 23.21
N LYS A 102 -45.88 7.19 23.97
CA LYS A 102 -44.65 6.62 23.39
C LYS A 102 -45.00 5.23 22.84
N PRO A 103 -44.85 4.98 21.53
CA PRO A 103 -45.01 3.64 20.99
C PRO A 103 -43.94 2.72 21.58
N GLU A 104 -44.25 1.44 21.73
CA GLU A 104 -43.30 0.44 22.21
C GLU A 104 -42.17 0.27 21.18
N THR A 105 -40.92 0.16 21.62
CA THR A 105 -39.76 0.00 20.73
C THR A 105 -39.50 -1.45 20.37
N ASP A 106 -39.56 -2.33 21.37
CA ASP A 106 -39.20 -3.74 21.25
C ASP A 106 -40.29 -4.64 21.84
N LEU A 107 -40.36 -5.86 21.33
CA LEU A 107 -41.27 -6.88 21.82
C LEU A 107 -40.63 -7.58 23.03
N THR A 108 -41.18 -7.39 24.23
CA THR A 108 -40.65 -8.03 25.45
C THR A 108 -41.37 -9.34 25.78
N ALA A 109 -40.74 -10.15 26.65
CA ALA A 109 -41.30 -11.42 27.11
C ALA A 109 -42.63 -11.20 27.87
N GLU A 110 -42.76 -10.11 28.65
CA GLU A 110 -44.00 -9.80 29.39
C GLU A 110 -45.14 -9.39 28.46
N LEU A 111 -44.84 -8.64 27.39
CA LEU A 111 -45.82 -8.26 26.38
C LEU A 111 -46.36 -9.49 25.65
N LEU A 112 -45.48 -10.45 25.34
CA LEU A 112 -45.85 -11.74 24.75
C LEU A 112 -46.72 -12.57 25.71
N ALA A 113 -46.32 -12.68 26.98
CA ALA A 113 -47.04 -13.46 27.99
C ALA A 113 -48.44 -12.89 28.32
N SER A 114 -48.59 -11.56 28.33
CA SER A 114 -49.85 -10.88 28.63
C SER A 114 -50.77 -10.69 27.41
N GLY A 115 -50.27 -10.91 26.19
CA GLY A 115 -51.00 -10.64 24.95
C GLY A 115 -51.17 -9.15 24.62
N ALA A 116 -50.63 -8.24 25.43
CA ALA A 116 -50.77 -6.79 25.28
C ALA A 116 -50.14 -6.24 23.99
N TRP A 117 -49.21 -6.98 23.38
CA TRP A 117 -48.59 -6.62 22.10
C TRP A 117 -49.59 -6.45 20.94
N ARG A 118 -50.77 -7.08 21.00
CA ARG A 118 -51.79 -6.98 19.94
C ARG A 118 -52.47 -5.61 19.87
N GLN A 119 -52.47 -4.87 20.97
CA GLN A 119 -53.24 -3.62 21.12
C GLN A 119 -52.36 -2.38 21.23
N ARG A 120 -51.05 -2.54 21.43
CA ARG A 120 -50.11 -1.41 21.56
C ARG A 120 -49.46 -1.06 20.22
N PRO A 121 -49.35 0.24 19.86
CA PRO A 121 -48.63 0.66 18.67
C PRO A 121 -47.11 0.53 18.88
N PHE A 122 -46.42 -0.06 17.90
CA PHE A 122 -44.96 -0.17 17.88
C PHE A 122 -44.33 0.90 16.99
N LYS A 123 -43.13 1.35 17.37
CA LYS A 123 -42.33 2.24 16.53
C LYS A 123 -41.89 1.46 15.29
N ALA A 124 -42.13 2.02 14.10
CA ALA A 124 -41.67 1.41 12.86
C ALA A 124 -40.13 1.28 12.86
N TYR A 125 -39.64 0.07 12.58
CA TYR A 125 -38.20 -0.18 12.51
C TYR A 125 -37.61 0.47 11.27
N ASN A 126 -36.51 1.20 11.42
CA ASN A 126 -35.82 1.82 10.31
C ASN A 126 -34.89 0.82 9.61
N PHE A 127 -35.42 0.11 8.62
CA PHE A 127 -34.65 -0.84 7.80
C PHE A 127 -33.56 -0.18 6.91
N ALA A 128 -33.51 1.15 6.83
CA ALA A 128 -32.46 1.85 6.10
C ALA A 128 -31.20 2.14 6.95
N ALA A 129 -31.25 1.92 8.26
CA ALA A 129 -30.09 2.08 9.13
C ALA A 129 -29.19 0.84 9.09
N LEU A 130 -27.88 1.04 9.26
CA LEU A 130 -26.97 -0.07 9.54
C LEU A 130 -27.34 -0.68 10.91
N GLY A 131 -27.42 -2.00 10.97
CA GLY A 131 -27.61 -2.72 12.22
C GLY A 131 -26.44 -2.53 13.18
N GLN A 132 -26.61 -2.93 14.43
CA GLN A 132 -25.48 -2.96 15.36
C GLN A 132 -24.47 -4.03 14.90
N PRO A 133 -23.18 -3.68 14.77
CA PRO A 133 -22.15 -4.67 14.51
C PRO A 133 -22.08 -5.65 15.68
N THR A 134 -21.90 -6.93 15.38
CA THR A 134 -21.71 -7.97 16.39
C THR A 134 -20.27 -7.96 16.89
N ASP A 135 -20.09 -8.06 18.21
CA ASP A 135 -18.76 -8.24 18.79
C ASP A 135 -18.20 -9.63 18.42
N GLY A 136 -16.93 -9.66 18.00
CA GLY A 136 -16.26 -10.89 17.56
C GLY A 136 -14.75 -10.80 17.64
N GLY A 137 -14.08 -11.94 17.50
CA GLY A 137 -12.62 -11.98 17.38
C GLY A 137 -12.15 -11.51 16.02
N HIS A 138 -11.02 -10.79 15.97
CA HIS A 138 -10.41 -10.30 14.74
C HIS A 138 -9.01 -10.87 14.56
N LEU A 139 -8.63 -11.13 13.31
CA LEU A 139 -7.27 -11.57 12.96
C LEU A 139 -6.53 -10.40 12.31
N HIS A 140 -5.26 -10.24 12.68
CA HIS A 140 -4.42 -9.21 12.10
C HIS A 140 -4.26 -9.41 10.58
N PRO A 141 -4.41 -8.38 9.73
CA PRO A 141 -4.38 -8.51 8.27
C PRO A 141 -3.10 -9.17 7.72
N LEU A 142 -1.94 -8.76 8.24
CA LEU A 142 -0.65 -9.39 7.89
C LEU A 142 -0.62 -10.89 8.20
N LEU A 143 -1.23 -11.32 9.30
CA LEU A 143 -1.28 -12.74 9.68
C LEU A 143 -2.28 -13.53 8.83
N GLN A 144 -3.36 -12.90 8.37
CA GLN A 144 -4.27 -13.51 7.40
C GLN A 144 -3.55 -13.76 6.07
N VAL A 145 -2.81 -12.76 5.58
CA VAL A 145 -1.98 -12.88 4.38
C VAL A 145 -0.88 -13.92 4.56
N ARG A 146 -0.24 -13.98 5.73
CA ARG A 146 0.72 -15.04 6.07
C ARG A 146 0.10 -16.43 5.92
N SER A 147 -1.09 -16.63 6.49
CA SER A 147 -1.79 -17.92 6.42
C SER A 147 -2.13 -18.32 5.00
N GLU A 148 -2.50 -17.37 4.15
CA GLU A 148 -2.76 -17.60 2.74
C GLU A 148 -1.50 -17.97 1.96
N VAL A 149 -0.41 -17.21 2.11
CA VAL A 149 0.87 -17.53 1.47
C VAL A 149 1.36 -18.91 1.90
N ARG A 150 1.25 -19.23 3.19
CA ARG A 150 1.56 -20.56 3.74
C ARG A 150 0.74 -21.65 3.05
N GLN A 151 -0.56 -21.43 2.86
CA GLN A 151 -1.44 -22.38 2.19
C GLN A 151 -1.04 -22.61 0.72
N ILE A 152 -0.65 -21.55 0.00
CA ILE A 152 -0.15 -21.66 -1.39
C ILE A 152 1.09 -22.54 -1.47
N PHE A 153 2.05 -22.38 -0.54
CA PHE A 153 3.22 -23.24 -0.49
C PHE A 153 2.86 -24.71 -0.26
N LEU A 154 1.96 -24.99 0.68
CA LEU A 154 1.49 -26.34 0.97
C LEU A 154 0.82 -26.98 -0.25
N GLU A 155 -0.02 -26.22 -0.98
CA GLU A 155 -0.67 -26.67 -2.22
C GLU A 155 0.32 -26.92 -3.36
N MET A 156 1.46 -26.22 -3.37
CA MET A 156 2.56 -26.44 -4.33
C MET A 156 3.49 -27.60 -3.92
N GLY A 157 3.19 -28.26 -2.80
CA GLY A 157 3.93 -29.41 -2.28
C GLY A 157 5.22 -29.03 -1.55
N PHE A 158 5.28 -27.83 -0.97
CA PHE A 158 6.40 -27.39 -0.15
C PHE A 158 6.20 -27.78 1.33
N THR A 159 7.31 -28.10 2.00
CA THR A 159 7.34 -28.41 3.42
C THR A 159 7.86 -27.21 4.22
N GLU A 160 7.20 -26.87 5.32
CA GLU A 160 7.56 -25.73 6.17
C GLU A 160 8.83 -26.02 6.98
N MET A 161 9.82 -25.12 6.90
CA MET A 161 11.07 -25.20 7.65
C MET A 161 10.90 -24.65 9.07
N SER A 162 11.65 -25.21 10.03
CA SER A 162 11.68 -24.68 11.39
C SER A 162 12.54 -23.42 11.47
N THR A 163 11.92 -22.31 11.84
CA THR A 163 12.55 -20.98 11.93
C THR A 163 12.69 -20.49 13.37
N SER A 164 12.60 -21.37 14.37
CA SER A 164 12.51 -21.05 15.80
C SER A 164 13.79 -20.45 16.43
N ARG A 165 14.47 -19.53 15.74
CA ARG A 165 15.68 -18.81 16.17
C ARG A 165 15.71 -17.43 15.51
N TYR A 166 15.69 -16.37 16.31
CA TYR A 166 15.93 -15.00 15.82
C TYR A 166 17.42 -14.66 15.82
N VAL A 167 18.14 -15.18 16.82
CA VAL A 167 19.59 -15.04 16.91
C VAL A 167 20.24 -16.11 16.05
N GLU A 168 21.16 -15.69 15.20
CA GLU A 168 21.94 -16.58 14.36
C GLU A 168 23.42 -16.23 14.43
N SER A 169 24.30 -17.21 14.19
CA SER A 169 25.73 -16.91 14.07
C SER A 169 26.02 -16.30 12.70
N ALA A 170 27.02 -15.42 12.64
CA ALA A 170 27.48 -14.83 11.39
C ALA A 170 27.93 -15.92 10.39
N PHE A 171 28.40 -17.06 10.90
CA PHE A 171 28.65 -18.24 10.09
C PHE A 171 27.42 -18.66 9.28
N TRP A 172 26.29 -18.97 9.93
CA TRP A 172 25.10 -19.45 9.22
C TRP A 172 24.38 -18.36 8.44
N ASN A 173 24.43 -17.13 8.94
CA ASN A 173 23.77 -16.01 8.30
C ASN A 173 24.54 -15.48 7.08
N PHE A 174 25.86 -15.65 7.00
CA PHE A 174 26.67 -15.10 5.91
C PHE A 174 27.66 -16.11 5.32
N ASP A 175 28.57 -16.66 6.13
CA ASP A 175 29.69 -17.47 5.62
C ASP A 175 29.22 -18.76 4.92
N ALA A 176 28.23 -19.45 5.50
CA ALA A 176 27.60 -20.64 4.95
C ALA A 176 26.87 -20.39 3.63
N LEU A 177 26.53 -19.13 3.33
CA LEU A 177 25.93 -18.72 2.06
C LEU A 177 26.99 -18.35 1.02
N PHE A 178 28.28 -18.52 1.31
CA PHE A 178 29.35 -18.00 0.45
C PHE A 178 29.34 -16.47 0.31
N GLN A 179 28.82 -15.74 1.30
CA GLN A 179 28.91 -14.28 1.34
C GLN A 179 30.21 -13.84 2.05
N PRO A 180 31.04 -12.98 1.42
CA PRO A 180 32.38 -12.69 1.94
C PRO A 180 32.32 -11.91 3.26
N GLN A 181 33.34 -12.07 4.11
CA GLN A 181 33.43 -11.39 5.42
C GLN A 181 33.51 -9.87 5.33
N GLN A 182 33.96 -9.35 4.18
CA GLN A 182 34.16 -7.93 3.93
C GLN A 182 32.94 -7.27 3.26
N HIS A 183 31.83 -8.02 3.16
CA HIS A 183 30.63 -7.55 2.49
C HIS A 183 29.95 -6.44 3.31
N PRO A 184 29.54 -5.30 2.69
CA PRO A 184 28.91 -4.17 3.40
C PRO A 184 27.72 -4.55 4.27
N ALA A 185 26.86 -5.48 3.81
CA ALA A 185 25.75 -5.99 4.61
C ALA A 185 26.14 -6.60 5.98
N ARG A 186 27.43 -6.94 6.20
CA ARG A 186 27.94 -7.42 7.50
C ARG A 186 28.39 -6.28 8.42
N ASP A 187 28.32 -5.04 7.97
CA ASP A 187 28.67 -3.88 8.78
C ASP A 187 27.60 -3.63 9.85
N ALA A 188 28.03 -3.04 10.97
CA ALA A 188 27.14 -2.69 12.07
C ALA A 188 26.06 -1.66 11.67
N HIS A 189 26.26 -0.96 10.55
CA HIS A 189 25.27 -0.05 9.97
C HIS A 189 24.10 -0.78 9.33
N ASP A 190 24.28 -2.03 8.87
CA ASP A 190 23.23 -2.82 8.18
C ASP A 190 22.70 -3.98 9.04
N THR A 191 23.51 -4.48 9.98
CA THR A 191 23.20 -5.67 10.78
C THR A 191 23.22 -5.41 12.28
N PHE A 192 22.20 -5.92 12.99
CA PHE A 192 22.15 -5.90 14.45
C PHE A 192 22.99 -7.04 15.06
N PHE A 193 24.22 -6.72 15.47
CA PHE A 193 25.05 -7.64 16.25
C PHE A 193 24.65 -7.66 17.72
N LEU A 194 24.77 -8.81 18.37
CA LEU A 194 24.47 -8.95 19.78
C LEU A 194 25.62 -8.46 20.65
N LYS A 195 25.26 -7.71 21.70
CA LYS A 195 26.16 -7.43 22.82
C LYS A 195 26.29 -8.66 23.72
N GLU A 196 25.18 -9.32 24.04
CA GLU A 196 25.10 -10.51 24.88
C GLU A 196 23.99 -11.45 24.38
N PRO A 197 24.27 -12.74 24.10
CA PRO A 197 25.60 -13.35 23.96
C PRO A 197 26.31 -12.87 22.68
N ARG A 198 27.52 -12.28 22.81
CA ARG A 198 28.30 -11.76 21.66
C ARG A 198 28.72 -12.83 20.66
N GLU A 199 29.10 -13.99 21.16
CA GLU A 199 29.63 -15.10 20.36
C GLU A 199 28.77 -16.35 20.50
N CYS A 200 28.67 -17.14 19.43
CA CYS A 200 28.01 -18.43 19.48
C CYS A 200 28.82 -19.41 20.34
N ARG A 201 28.13 -20.23 21.12
CA ARG A 201 28.78 -21.26 21.96
C ARG A 201 29.48 -22.32 21.11
N GLN A 202 28.90 -22.66 19.97
CA GLN A 202 29.35 -23.74 19.10
C GLN A 202 29.04 -23.39 17.64
N LEU A 203 30.06 -23.49 16.80
CA LEU A 203 29.94 -23.56 15.34
C LEU A 203 29.55 -24.99 14.92
N PRO A 204 29.05 -25.22 13.70
CA PRO A 204 28.81 -26.58 13.23
C PRO A 204 30.08 -27.45 13.20
N GLU A 205 29.91 -28.67 12.72
CA GLU A 205 30.96 -29.67 12.55
C GLU A 205 32.25 -29.03 12.01
N PRO A 206 33.41 -29.21 12.70
CA PRO A 206 34.67 -28.56 12.32
C PRO A 206 35.05 -28.81 10.86
N GLU A 207 34.70 -29.98 10.32
CA GLU A 207 34.91 -30.35 8.93
C GLU A 207 34.18 -29.42 7.96
N TYR A 208 32.93 -29.06 8.27
CA TYR A 208 32.15 -28.13 7.45
C TYR A 208 32.69 -26.70 7.57
N VAL A 209 33.04 -26.25 8.78
CA VAL A 209 33.64 -24.93 8.99
C VAL A 209 34.95 -24.78 8.22
N GLU A 210 35.82 -25.80 8.24
CA GLU A 210 37.07 -25.80 7.49
C GLU A 210 36.84 -25.86 5.98
N ALA A 211 35.85 -26.63 5.50
CA ALA A 211 35.47 -26.65 4.09
C ALA A 211 35.01 -25.27 3.60
N VAL A 212 34.19 -24.56 4.40
CA VAL A 212 33.77 -23.18 4.13
C VAL A 212 34.98 -22.24 4.16
N ARG A 213 35.83 -22.28 5.20
CA ARG A 213 37.05 -21.47 5.28
C ARG A 213 37.90 -21.62 4.02
N ARG A 214 38.17 -22.87 3.61
CA ARG A 214 39.00 -23.17 2.43
C ARG A 214 38.39 -22.61 1.15
N VAL A 215 37.11 -22.85 0.90
CA VAL A 215 36.45 -22.37 -0.33
C VAL A 215 36.37 -20.84 -0.38
N HIS A 216 36.19 -20.17 0.76
CA HIS A 216 36.24 -18.71 0.83
C HIS A 216 37.65 -18.17 0.59
N ALA A 217 38.67 -18.72 1.23
CA ALA A 217 40.01 -18.15 1.23
C ALA A 217 40.86 -18.58 0.02
N GLU A 218 40.85 -19.86 -0.31
CA GLU A 218 41.74 -20.50 -1.28
C GLU A 218 41.00 -20.92 -2.56
N GLY A 219 39.67 -20.97 -2.51
CA GLY A 219 38.83 -21.48 -3.59
C GLY A 219 38.62 -23.00 -3.51
N GLY A 220 37.96 -23.53 -4.53
CA GLY A 220 37.58 -24.94 -4.58
C GLY A 220 36.37 -25.17 -5.48
N HIS A 221 36.15 -26.42 -5.86
CA HIS A 221 35.00 -26.83 -6.68
C HIS A 221 34.84 -26.08 -8.01
N GLY A 222 35.96 -25.69 -8.63
CA GLY A 222 35.98 -24.90 -9.87
C GLY A 222 35.93 -23.38 -9.67
N SER A 223 35.82 -22.90 -8.43
CA SER A 223 35.88 -21.48 -8.07
C SER A 223 37.26 -21.08 -7.56
N LEU A 224 37.63 -19.82 -7.78
CA LEU A 224 38.86 -19.22 -7.26
C LEU A 224 38.72 -18.74 -5.80
N GLY A 225 37.51 -18.80 -5.22
CA GLY A 225 37.22 -18.22 -3.91
C GLY A 225 37.31 -16.69 -3.92
N TYR A 226 37.37 -16.08 -2.74
CA TYR A 226 37.54 -14.64 -2.56
C TYR A 226 39.00 -14.20 -2.41
N GLN A 227 39.95 -15.15 -2.36
CA GLN A 227 41.39 -14.88 -2.29
C GLN A 227 41.77 -13.94 -1.13
N GLY A 228 41.14 -14.13 0.03
CA GLY A 228 41.35 -13.29 1.22
C GLY A 228 41.32 -14.10 2.51
N PRO A 229 41.77 -13.51 3.64
CA PRO A 229 41.74 -14.20 4.92
C PRO A 229 40.29 -14.45 5.35
N TRP A 230 40.02 -15.65 5.84
CA TRP A 230 38.76 -15.98 6.51
C TRP A 230 39.03 -16.13 8.00
N LEU A 231 38.33 -15.33 8.82
CA LEU A 231 38.54 -15.25 10.26
C LEU A 231 37.40 -15.96 11.00
N GLU A 232 37.73 -16.96 11.81
CA GLU A 232 36.73 -17.67 12.62
C GLU A 232 36.08 -16.75 13.66
N SER A 233 36.83 -15.78 14.19
CA SER A 233 36.31 -14.78 15.13
C SER A 233 35.16 -13.95 14.55
N GLU A 234 35.15 -13.71 13.24
CA GLU A 234 34.05 -13.03 12.55
C GLU A 234 32.84 -13.94 12.39
N ALA A 235 33.05 -15.21 12.07
CA ALA A 235 32.01 -16.22 11.92
C ALA A 235 31.28 -16.55 13.24
N ARG A 236 31.98 -16.40 14.38
CA ARG A 236 31.44 -16.64 15.73
C ARG A 236 30.52 -15.54 16.25
N LYS A 237 30.53 -14.33 15.67
CA LYS A 237 29.68 -13.22 16.14
C LYS A 237 28.20 -13.59 16.00
N ASN A 238 27.42 -13.39 17.06
CA ASN A 238 25.97 -13.52 16.99
C ASN A 238 25.33 -12.22 16.52
N LEU A 239 24.24 -12.37 15.78
CA LEU A 239 23.45 -11.28 15.23
C LEU A 239 21.97 -11.68 15.24
N LEU A 240 21.09 -10.69 15.08
CA LEU A 240 19.71 -10.96 14.69
C LEU A 240 19.67 -11.28 13.20
N ARG A 241 19.06 -12.41 12.84
CA ARG A 241 19.06 -12.90 11.45
C ARG A 241 18.56 -11.83 10.48
N THR A 242 19.30 -11.61 9.40
CA THR A 242 19.00 -10.55 8.41
C THR A 242 18.09 -11.01 7.29
N HIS A 243 17.98 -12.32 7.11
CA HIS A 243 17.16 -12.99 6.10
C HIS A 243 16.89 -14.44 6.51
N THR A 244 15.80 -15.03 6.01
CA THR A 244 15.44 -16.43 6.26
C THR A 244 16.36 -17.42 5.53
N THR A 245 17.21 -16.95 4.62
CA THR A 245 18.18 -17.78 3.87
C THR A 245 19.19 -18.47 4.79
N ALA A 246 19.44 -17.94 5.99
CA ALA A 246 20.23 -18.62 7.01
C ALA A 246 19.57 -19.95 7.46
N VAL A 247 18.24 -19.98 7.53
CA VAL A 247 17.46 -21.20 7.83
C VAL A 247 17.59 -22.18 6.67
N SER A 248 17.50 -21.69 5.43
CA SER A 248 17.70 -22.49 4.22
C SER A 248 19.08 -23.16 4.19
N ALA A 249 20.14 -22.44 4.57
CA ALA A 249 21.49 -23.01 4.67
C ALA A 249 21.56 -24.16 5.68
N ARG A 250 20.96 -23.99 6.87
CA ARG A 250 20.89 -25.04 7.89
C ARG A 250 20.14 -26.27 7.39
N MET A 251 19.02 -26.06 6.69
CA MET A 251 18.20 -27.14 6.15
C MET A 251 18.91 -27.88 5.01
N LEU A 252 19.60 -27.16 4.12
CA LEU A 252 20.39 -27.77 3.04
C LEU A 252 21.60 -28.55 3.58
N HIS A 253 22.26 -28.04 4.61
CA HIS A 253 23.32 -28.78 5.30
C HIS A 253 22.78 -30.06 5.97
N ALA A 254 21.63 -29.98 6.64
CA ALA A 254 20.98 -31.16 7.22
C ALA A 254 20.54 -32.17 6.14
N LEU A 255 20.12 -31.70 4.96
CA LEU A 255 19.78 -32.53 3.82
C LEU A 255 21.01 -33.26 3.26
N ALA A 256 22.17 -32.59 3.23
CA ALA A 256 23.43 -33.16 2.75
C ALA A 256 23.89 -34.37 3.58
N ALA A 257 23.55 -34.39 4.88
CA ALA A 257 23.82 -35.53 5.76
C ALA A 257 22.95 -36.76 5.47
N GLN A 258 21.85 -36.62 4.71
CA GLN A 258 20.96 -37.72 4.37
C GLN A 258 21.49 -38.49 3.16
N GLN A 259 21.63 -39.81 3.30
CA GLN A 259 22.06 -40.71 2.23
C GLN A 259 21.03 -41.83 2.03
N PRO A 260 20.49 -42.01 0.81
CA PRO A 260 20.76 -41.24 -0.40
C PRO A 260 20.10 -39.85 -0.38
N PHE A 261 20.62 -38.91 -1.18
CA PHE A 261 19.99 -37.61 -1.40
C PHE A 261 18.52 -37.76 -1.83
N GLN A 262 17.62 -37.01 -1.20
CA GLN A 262 16.22 -36.93 -1.56
C GLN A 262 15.86 -35.51 -2.03
N PRO A 263 15.21 -35.35 -3.19
CA PRO A 263 14.71 -34.05 -3.64
C PRO A 263 13.75 -33.44 -2.63
N CYS A 264 13.81 -32.12 -2.44
CA CYS A 264 12.94 -31.44 -1.49
C CYS A 264 12.48 -30.08 -1.99
N LYS A 265 11.31 -29.67 -1.47
CA LYS A 265 10.72 -28.34 -1.63
C LYS A 265 10.49 -27.79 -0.24
N LEU A 266 11.18 -26.71 0.12
CA LEU A 266 11.12 -26.16 1.47
C LEU A 266 10.70 -24.70 1.43
N PHE A 267 9.93 -24.26 2.42
CA PHE A 267 9.56 -22.85 2.55
C PHE A 267 9.59 -22.39 4.00
N SER A 268 9.70 -21.08 4.20
CA SER A 268 9.57 -20.45 5.51
C SER A 268 8.92 -19.09 5.38
N ILE A 269 8.21 -18.67 6.43
CA ILE A 269 7.68 -17.32 6.55
C ILE A 269 7.96 -16.84 7.96
N ASP A 270 8.95 -15.96 8.12
CA ASP A 270 9.33 -15.53 9.45
C ASP A 270 10.02 -14.16 9.49
N ARG A 271 10.12 -13.61 10.69
CA ARG A 271 10.62 -12.25 10.93
C ARG A 271 12.13 -12.15 10.81
N VAL A 272 12.61 -11.14 10.10
CA VAL A 272 14.04 -10.83 9.92
C VAL A 272 14.31 -9.41 10.39
N PHE A 273 15.56 -9.10 10.68
CA PHE A 273 15.98 -7.86 11.33
C PHE A 273 17.08 -7.20 10.53
N ARG A 274 16.94 -5.91 10.21
CA ARG A 274 17.94 -5.12 9.49
C ARG A 274 18.09 -3.77 10.15
N ASN A 275 19.33 -3.30 10.30
CA ASN A 275 19.62 -2.01 10.89
C ASN A 275 19.42 -0.87 9.88
N GLU A 276 18.28 -0.88 9.19
CA GLU A 276 17.94 0.14 8.21
C GLU A 276 17.25 1.34 8.90
N THR A 277 17.38 2.51 8.29
CA THR A 277 16.70 3.71 8.79
C THR A 277 15.19 3.54 8.62
N LEU A 278 14.43 3.67 9.71
CA LEU A 278 12.98 3.55 9.68
C LEU A 278 12.36 4.66 8.82
N ASP A 279 11.63 4.28 7.77
CA ASP A 279 10.85 5.20 6.94
C ASP A 279 9.41 4.68 6.73
N ALA A 280 8.68 5.22 5.75
CA ALA A 280 7.29 4.82 5.46
C ALA A 280 7.19 3.43 4.79
N THR A 281 8.30 2.90 4.27
CA THR A 281 8.42 1.68 3.47
C THR A 281 9.35 0.63 4.08
N HIS A 282 10.25 1.02 4.98
CA HIS A 282 11.26 0.17 5.61
C HIS A 282 11.06 0.15 7.12
N LEU A 283 11.07 -1.07 7.68
CA LEU A 283 11.08 -1.34 9.12
C LEU A 283 12.37 -2.05 9.49
N ALA A 284 12.82 -1.85 10.73
CA ALA A 284 13.96 -2.56 11.29
C ALA A 284 13.69 -4.07 11.48
N GLU A 285 12.40 -4.45 11.54
CA GLU A 285 11.95 -5.84 11.56
C GLU A 285 10.76 -6.02 10.60
N PHE A 286 10.77 -7.08 9.82
CA PHE A 286 9.70 -7.42 8.87
C PHE A 286 9.69 -8.92 8.57
N CYS A 287 8.62 -9.43 7.97
CA CYS A 287 8.45 -10.85 7.64
C CYS A 287 8.95 -11.14 6.23
N GLN A 288 9.95 -12.02 6.15
CA GLN A 288 10.43 -12.55 4.88
C GLN A 288 9.80 -13.91 4.62
N VAL A 289 9.30 -14.07 3.40
CA VAL A 289 8.85 -15.33 2.82
C VAL A 289 9.97 -15.85 1.95
N GLU A 290 10.33 -17.12 2.09
CA GLU A 290 11.34 -17.76 1.25
C GLU A 290 10.91 -19.17 0.87
N GLY A 291 11.11 -19.52 -0.40
CA GLY A 291 10.92 -20.86 -0.93
C GLY A 291 12.18 -21.34 -1.63
N LEU A 292 12.50 -22.63 -1.51
CA LEU A 292 13.59 -23.28 -2.21
C LEU A 292 13.21 -24.67 -2.70
N VAL A 293 13.85 -25.10 -3.78
CA VAL A 293 13.75 -26.47 -4.31
C VAL A 293 15.15 -26.98 -4.58
N ALA A 294 15.48 -28.14 -3.99
CA ALA A 294 16.73 -28.84 -4.24
C ALA A 294 16.44 -30.14 -5.00
N ASP A 295 16.98 -30.26 -6.21
CA ASP A 295 16.80 -31.43 -7.07
C ASP A 295 17.91 -31.49 -8.15
N ARG A 296 17.98 -32.61 -8.88
CA ARG A 296 18.89 -32.81 -10.00
C ARG A 296 18.32 -32.16 -11.27
N GLY A 297 19.19 -31.54 -12.07
CA GLY A 297 18.81 -30.98 -13.38
C GLY A 297 17.97 -29.69 -13.30
N LEU A 298 17.96 -28.98 -12.17
CA LEU A 298 17.25 -27.70 -12.09
C LEU A 298 17.90 -26.63 -12.98
N THR A 299 17.04 -25.85 -13.64
CA THR A 299 17.42 -24.78 -14.56
C THR A 299 16.77 -23.46 -14.16
N LEU A 300 17.24 -22.37 -14.76
CA LEU A 300 16.63 -21.05 -14.61
C LEU A 300 15.14 -21.03 -15.03
N GLY A 301 14.79 -21.80 -16.07
CA GLY A 301 13.42 -21.93 -16.54
C GLY A 301 12.50 -22.58 -15.52
N HIS A 302 13.00 -23.56 -14.74
CA HIS A 302 12.22 -24.14 -13.64
C HIS A 302 11.92 -23.11 -12.55
N LEU A 303 12.91 -22.28 -12.18
CA LEU A 303 12.72 -21.20 -11.22
C LEU A 303 11.67 -20.19 -11.70
N GLN A 304 11.76 -19.75 -12.95
CA GLN A 304 10.80 -18.82 -13.54
C GLN A 304 9.37 -19.40 -13.58
N ALA A 305 9.22 -20.67 -13.99
CA ALA A 305 7.94 -21.34 -14.03
C ALA A 305 7.33 -21.50 -12.62
N LEU A 306 8.17 -21.81 -11.63
CA LEU A 306 7.73 -22.00 -10.26
C LEU A 306 7.27 -20.66 -9.64
N ILE A 307 8.06 -19.59 -9.83
CA ILE A 307 7.69 -18.24 -9.42
C ILE A 307 6.39 -17.80 -10.12
N GLY A 308 6.27 -18.04 -11.43
CA GLY A 308 5.04 -17.74 -12.19
C GLY A 308 3.82 -18.48 -11.63
N GLY A 309 3.96 -19.78 -11.31
CA GLY A 309 2.90 -20.58 -10.70
C GLY A 309 2.53 -20.15 -9.27
N PHE A 310 3.49 -19.64 -8.51
CA PHE A 310 3.28 -19.08 -7.18
C PHE A 310 2.51 -17.75 -7.26
N PHE A 311 2.97 -16.80 -8.08
CA PHE A 311 2.31 -15.50 -8.22
C PHE A 311 0.94 -15.58 -8.90
N ALA A 312 0.72 -16.53 -9.82
CA ALA A 312 -0.60 -16.81 -10.38
C ALA A 312 -1.63 -17.17 -9.29
N ARG A 313 -1.22 -17.97 -8.27
CA ARG A 313 -2.07 -18.29 -7.11
C ARG A 313 -2.28 -17.10 -6.17
N LEU A 314 -1.42 -16.09 -6.22
CA LEU A 314 -1.64 -14.81 -5.54
C LEU A 314 -2.49 -13.82 -6.36
N GLY A 315 -3.00 -14.22 -7.54
CA GLY A 315 -3.76 -13.35 -8.44
C GLY A 315 -2.90 -12.38 -9.25
N MET A 316 -1.58 -12.64 -9.35
CA MET A 316 -0.63 -11.83 -10.12
C MET A 316 -0.10 -12.63 -11.32
N GLU A 317 -0.81 -12.60 -12.44
CA GLU A 317 -0.47 -13.40 -13.63
C GLU A 317 0.70 -12.83 -14.45
N ARG A 318 0.89 -11.51 -14.40
CA ARG A 318 1.89 -10.80 -15.22
C ARG A 318 3.18 -10.62 -14.42
N VAL A 319 4.11 -11.57 -14.61
CA VAL A 319 5.43 -11.57 -13.97
C VAL A 319 6.54 -11.33 -15.01
N ARG A 320 7.56 -10.54 -14.66
CA ARG A 320 8.78 -10.31 -15.43
C ARG A 320 10.00 -10.50 -14.54
N PHE A 321 11.11 -10.83 -15.17
CA PHE A 321 12.37 -11.09 -14.50
C PHE A 321 13.44 -10.12 -15.00
N LYS A 322 14.25 -9.60 -14.07
CA LYS A 322 15.39 -8.73 -14.37
C LYS A 322 16.64 -9.36 -13.77
N PRO A 323 17.76 -9.50 -14.52
CA PRO A 323 19.01 -9.97 -13.96
C PRO A 323 19.45 -9.11 -12.76
N ALA A 324 19.91 -9.78 -11.72
CA ALA A 324 20.33 -9.15 -10.47
C ALA A 324 21.64 -9.77 -9.98
N TYR A 325 22.13 -9.29 -8.84
CA TYR A 325 23.28 -9.85 -8.15
C TYR A 325 22.87 -10.19 -6.71
N ASN A 326 23.08 -11.43 -6.30
CA ASN A 326 23.18 -11.80 -4.90
C ASN A 326 24.47 -12.60 -4.70
N PRO A 327 25.19 -12.42 -3.57
CA PRO A 327 26.46 -13.12 -3.33
C PRO A 327 26.35 -14.65 -3.39
N TYR A 328 25.20 -15.18 -2.99
CA TYR A 328 24.95 -16.60 -2.81
C TYR A 328 24.23 -17.26 -3.99
N THR A 329 23.87 -16.51 -5.04
CA THR A 329 23.21 -17.08 -6.23
C THR A 329 23.85 -16.70 -7.56
N GLU A 330 23.99 -17.68 -8.45
CA GLU A 330 24.43 -17.48 -9.83
C GLU A 330 23.78 -18.51 -10.77
N PRO A 331 22.91 -18.08 -11.73
CA PRO A 331 22.41 -16.71 -11.96
C PRO A 331 21.39 -16.24 -10.92
N SER A 332 21.19 -14.92 -10.84
CA SER A 332 20.21 -14.24 -9.97
C SER A 332 19.24 -13.38 -10.76
N MET A 333 17.99 -13.24 -10.28
CA MET A 333 16.98 -12.37 -10.88
C MET A 333 16.03 -11.74 -9.84
N GLU A 334 15.75 -10.46 -10.04
CA GLU A 334 14.61 -9.76 -9.43
C GLU A 334 13.31 -10.14 -10.13
N VAL A 335 12.23 -10.19 -9.37
CA VAL A 335 10.88 -10.52 -9.83
C VAL A 335 10.00 -9.28 -9.76
N PHE A 336 9.41 -8.93 -10.90
CA PHE A 336 8.48 -7.81 -11.04
C PHE A 336 7.09 -8.34 -11.38
N ALA A 337 6.07 -7.87 -10.67
CA ALA A 337 4.67 -8.14 -11.00
C ALA A 337 3.98 -6.84 -11.45
N PHE A 338 3.09 -6.94 -12.43
CA PHE A 338 2.29 -5.80 -12.86
C PHE A 338 1.11 -5.57 -11.92
N HIS A 339 1.03 -4.38 -11.34
CA HIS A 339 -0.08 -4.02 -10.46
C HIS A 339 -1.16 -3.25 -11.23
N PRO A 340 -2.37 -3.82 -11.43
CA PRO A 340 -3.40 -3.19 -12.27
C PRO A 340 -3.93 -1.87 -11.69
N GLY A 341 -4.02 -1.74 -10.36
CA GLY A 341 -4.50 -0.50 -9.73
C GLY A 341 -3.50 0.67 -9.75
N LEU A 342 -2.21 0.40 -9.98
CA LEU A 342 -1.15 1.41 -10.04
C LEU A 342 -0.61 1.60 -11.47
N ASP A 343 -1.10 0.80 -12.42
CA ASP A 343 -0.68 0.75 -13.82
C ASP A 343 0.85 0.70 -14.02
N ARG A 344 1.56 -0.04 -13.16
CA ARG A 344 3.03 -0.10 -13.19
C ARG A 344 3.57 -1.46 -12.75
N TRP A 345 4.80 -1.74 -13.16
CA TRP A 345 5.58 -2.88 -12.67
C TRP A 345 6.14 -2.55 -11.29
N VAL A 346 5.91 -3.45 -10.33
CA VAL A 346 6.39 -3.32 -8.96
C VAL A 346 7.30 -4.50 -8.66
N GLU A 347 8.44 -4.24 -8.03
CA GLU A 347 9.31 -5.28 -7.52
C GLU A 347 8.62 -6.02 -6.38
N VAL A 348 8.45 -7.33 -6.56
CA VAL A 348 7.74 -8.21 -5.64
C VAL A 348 8.63 -9.24 -4.97
N GLY A 349 9.87 -9.43 -5.44
CA GLY A 349 10.79 -10.38 -4.82
C GLY A 349 12.13 -10.50 -5.54
N ASN A 350 12.99 -11.35 -5.00
CA ASN A 350 14.31 -11.66 -5.54
C ASN A 350 14.49 -13.20 -5.54
N SER A 351 15.31 -13.72 -6.43
CA SER A 351 15.49 -15.16 -6.63
C SER A 351 16.82 -15.50 -7.31
N GLY A 352 17.21 -16.76 -7.28
CA GLY A 352 18.39 -17.24 -7.99
C GLY A 352 18.67 -18.73 -7.77
N LEU A 353 19.76 -19.19 -8.39
CA LEU A 353 20.29 -20.55 -8.20
C LEU A 353 21.43 -20.48 -7.19
N PHE A 354 21.37 -21.23 -6.10
CA PHE A 354 22.45 -21.21 -5.12
C PHE A 354 23.77 -21.66 -5.75
N ARG A 355 24.82 -20.94 -5.40
CA ARG A 355 26.17 -21.15 -5.93
C ARG A 355 26.73 -22.52 -5.54
N PRO A 356 27.51 -23.19 -6.41
CA PRO A 356 28.21 -24.42 -6.06
C PRO A 356 29.13 -24.27 -4.85
N GLU A 357 29.74 -23.09 -4.67
CA GLU A 357 30.61 -22.78 -3.53
C GLU A 357 29.87 -22.72 -2.20
N MET A 358 28.55 -22.56 -2.23
CA MET A 358 27.68 -22.70 -1.05
C MET A 358 27.30 -24.17 -0.84
N LEU A 359 26.85 -24.87 -1.89
CA LEU A 359 26.24 -26.19 -1.76
C LEU A 359 27.25 -27.34 -1.59
N LEU A 360 28.38 -27.29 -2.30
CA LEU A 360 29.34 -28.40 -2.33
C LEU A 360 30.11 -28.58 -1.02
N PRO A 361 30.50 -27.50 -0.29
CA PRO A 361 31.10 -27.64 1.04
C PRO A 361 30.14 -28.26 2.07
N MET A 362 28.83 -28.12 1.89
CA MET A 362 27.83 -28.76 2.75
C MET A 362 27.81 -30.29 2.56
N GLY A 363 28.37 -30.81 1.47
CA GLY A 363 28.35 -32.24 1.13
C GLY A 363 27.22 -32.65 0.19
N LEU A 364 26.49 -31.71 -0.43
CA LEU A 364 25.50 -32.05 -1.44
C LEU A 364 26.17 -32.65 -2.70
N PRO A 365 25.53 -33.64 -3.37
CA PRO A 365 26.08 -34.21 -4.59
C PRO A 365 26.30 -33.16 -5.69
N PRO A 366 27.37 -33.25 -6.52
CA PRO A 366 27.70 -32.23 -7.53
C PRO A 366 26.65 -32.00 -8.61
N ASP A 367 25.75 -32.95 -8.82
CA ASP A 367 24.68 -32.86 -9.81
C ASP A 367 23.33 -32.38 -9.23
N VAL A 368 23.28 -32.14 -7.92
CA VAL A 368 22.17 -31.47 -7.25
C VAL A 368 22.33 -29.97 -7.39
N ARG A 369 21.23 -29.30 -7.73
CA ARG A 369 21.14 -27.84 -7.79
C ARG A 369 20.02 -27.38 -6.85
N CYS A 370 20.10 -26.14 -6.41
CA CYS A 370 19.06 -25.54 -5.58
C CYS A 370 18.63 -24.20 -6.16
N ILE A 371 17.34 -24.05 -6.42
CA ILE A 371 16.71 -22.79 -6.84
C ILE A 371 15.97 -22.21 -5.64
N ALA A 372 16.05 -20.90 -5.43
CA ALA A 372 15.36 -20.24 -4.32
C ALA A 372 14.81 -18.88 -4.73
N TRP A 373 13.77 -18.44 -4.04
CA TRP A 373 13.22 -17.09 -4.16
C TRP A 373 12.67 -16.61 -2.82
N GLY A 374 12.60 -15.29 -2.67
CA GLY A 374 12.05 -14.66 -1.48
C GLY A 374 11.38 -13.34 -1.78
N LEU A 375 10.49 -12.95 -0.87
CA LEU A 375 9.73 -11.70 -0.92
C LEU A 375 9.37 -11.23 0.50
N SER A 376 9.15 -9.93 0.66
CA SER A 376 8.56 -9.39 1.90
C SER A 376 7.06 -9.62 1.90
N LEU A 377 6.50 -9.96 3.06
CA LEU A 377 5.06 -10.15 3.25
C LEU A 377 4.30 -8.80 3.37
N GLU A 378 4.96 -7.78 3.90
CA GLU A 378 4.38 -6.47 4.19
C GLU A 378 3.98 -5.74 2.91
N ARG A 379 4.86 -5.69 1.89
CA ARG A 379 4.57 -4.95 0.66
C ARG A 379 3.32 -5.47 -0.07
N PRO A 380 3.15 -6.78 -0.32
CA PRO A 380 1.89 -7.32 -0.86
C PRO A 380 0.68 -7.03 0.02
N THR A 381 0.84 -7.08 1.34
CA THR A 381 -0.25 -6.82 2.29
C THR A 381 -0.68 -5.35 2.26
N MET A 382 0.27 -4.41 2.25
CA MET A 382 -0.01 -2.99 2.13
C MET A 382 -0.77 -2.66 0.86
N ILE A 383 -0.34 -3.22 -0.27
CA ILE A 383 -1.00 -3.05 -1.57
C ILE A 383 -2.45 -3.55 -1.50
N LYS A 384 -2.68 -4.74 -0.92
CA LYS A 384 -4.01 -5.35 -0.79
C LYS A 384 -4.93 -4.57 0.16
N CYS A 385 -4.39 -4.06 1.26
CA CYS A 385 -5.14 -3.28 2.24
C CYS A 385 -5.27 -1.78 1.85
N GLY A 386 -4.66 -1.34 0.75
CA GLY A 386 -4.66 0.07 0.34
C GLY A 386 -3.89 0.98 1.29
N LEU A 387 -2.85 0.46 1.96
CA LEU A 387 -2.04 1.20 2.93
C LEU A 387 -0.79 1.77 2.25
N ASN A 388 -0.49 3.03 2.55
CA ASN A 388 0.69 3.72 2.01
C ASN A 388 1.89 3.71 2.98
N ASN A 389 1.67 3.43 4.26
CA ASN A 389 2.69 3.42 5.30
C ASN A 389 2.69 2.09 6.04
N ILE A 390 3.86 1.45 6.10
CA ILE A 390 4.04 0.13 6.71
C ILE A 390 3.77 0.14 8.22
N ARG A 391 3.93 1.29 8.88
CA ARG A 391 3.72 1.46 10.33
C ARG A 391 2.25 1.44 10.71
N ASP A 392 1.36 1.69 9.75
CA ASP A 392 -0.09 1.59 9.96
C ASP A 392 -0.52 0.10 9.91
N LEU A 393 0.32 -0.77 9.34
CA LEU A 393 0.12 -2.21 9.29
C LEU A 393 0.81 -2.95 10.43
N VAL A 394 2.03 -2.55 10.82
CA VAL A 394 2.86 -3.30 11.78
C VAL A 394 3.35 -2.40 12.90
N GLY A 395 3.12 -2.83 14.14
CA GLY A 395 3.69 -2.23 15.34
C GLY A 395 2.65 -1.90 16.41
N PRO A 396 3.08 -1.34 17.56
CA PRO A 396 2.19 -1.03 18.67
C PRO A 396 1.24 0.14 18.39
N ARG A 397 1.45 0.87 17.28
CA ARG A 397 0.61 2.01 16.85
C ARG A 397 -0.39 1.63 15.76
N VAL A 398 -0.58 0.33 15.51
CA VAL A 398 -1.57 -0.16 14.55
C VAL A 398 -2.96 0.36 14.90
N ASP A 399 -3.70 0.83 13.90
CA ASP A 399 -5.10 1.22 14.09
C ASP A 399 -5.96 -0.04 14.25
N LEU A 400 -6.54 -0.21 15.44
CA LEU A 400 -7.40 -1.36 15.72
C LEU A 400 -8.72 -1.30 14.95
N ASP A 401 -9.23 -0.10 14.63
CA ASP A 401 -10.44 0.04 13.81
C ASP A 401 -10.20 -0.50 12.40
N MET A 402 -8.99 -0.30 11.85
CA MET A 402 -8.57 -0.92 10.60
C MET A 402 -8.61 -2.45 10.72
N VAL A 403 -8.11 -3.04 11.81
CA VAL A 403 -8.13 -4.49 12.02
C VAL A 403 -9.57 -5.01 12.13
N TYR A 404 -10.46 -4.29 12.80
CA TYR A 404 -11.85 -4.69 12.99
C TYR A 404 -12.68 -4.63 11.71
N ARG A 405 -12.43 -3.62 10.87
CA ARG A 405 -13.13 -3.41 9.61
C ARG A 405 -12.53 -4.18 8.44
N ASN A 406 -11.33 -4.73 8.59
CA ASN A 406 -10.67 -5.41 7.50
C ASN A 406 -11.50 -6.63 7.08
N PRO A 407 -11.92 -6.73 5.80
CA PRO A 407 -12.59 -7.93 5.31
C PRO A 407 -11.66 -9.14 5.40
N LEU A 408 -12.19 -10.34 5.12
CA LEU A 408 -11.36 -11.53 4.95
C LEU A 408 -10.33 -11.30 3.85
N CYS A 409 -9.08 -11.01 4.23
CA CYS A 409 -7.99 -10.76 3.31
C CYS A 409 -7.54 -12.06 2.60
N ARG A 410 -8.25 -12.47 1.54
CA ARG A 410 -7.81 -13.52 0.59
C ARG A 410 -7.45 -12.92 -0.78
N PHE A 411 -6.29 -13.27 -1.32
CA PHE A 411 -5.79 -12.96 -2.66
C PHE A 411 -6.57 -13.75 -3.71
N VAL A 412 -7.01 -14.96 -3.35
CA VAL A 412 -7.89 -15.77 -4.19
C VAL A 412 -9.36 -15.48 -3.86
N ARG A 413 -10.15 -15.18 -4.90
CA ARG A 413 -11.61 -15.12 -4.83
C ARG A 413 -12.21 -16.51 -4.84
#